data_AF-A0A967WMA3-F1
#
_entry.id   AF-A0A967WMA3-F1
#
_cell.length_a   1.000
_cell.length_b   1.000
_cell.length_c   1.000
_cell.angle_alpha   90.00
_cell.angle_beta   90.00
_cell.angle_gamma   90.00
#
_symmetry.space_group_name_H-M   'P 1'
#
loop_
_entity.id
_entity.type
_entity.pdbx_description
1 polymer ?
#
loop_
_entity_poly.entity_id
_entity_poly.type
_entity_poly.pdbx_seq_one_letter_code
_entity_poly.pdbx_strand_id
1 'polypeptide(L)' 'HGVRRFILSSTANLFDDPERMPIDEEERIVPGSPYGESKNILERILHWLDRIHGFRYAAL' A
#
# COMPACT_ATOMS: atom_id res chain seq x y z
N HIS A 1 9.00 20.16 9.92
CA HIS A 1 7.80 20.53 9.13
C HIS A 1 6.65 19.58 9.50
N GLY A 2 5.54 20.09 10.05
CA GLY A 2 4.42 19.30 10.60
C GLY A 2 3.45 18.75 9.56
N VAL A 3 3.95 18.03 8.56
CA VAL A 3 3.12 17.38 7.52
C VAL A 3 2.30 16.26 8.17
N ARG A 4 1.00 16.20 7.89
CA ARG A 4 0.06 15.18 8.44
C ARG A 4 -0.70 14.40 7.36
N ARG A 5 -0.39 14.65 6.08
CA ARG A 5 -1.06 14.05 4.93
C ARG A 5 -0.03 13.60 3.92
N PHE A 6 -0.17 12.37 3.42
CA PHE A 6 0.75 11.78 2.44
C PHE A 6 -0.01 11.04 1.35
N ILE A 7 0.41 11.21 0.09
CA ILE A 7 -0.14 10.43 -1.03
C ILE A 7 0.98 9.52 -1.53
N LEU A 8 0.75 8.21 -1.45
CA LEU A 8 1.61 7.20 -2.02
C LEU A 8 1.08 6.83 -3.41
N SER A 9 1.89 7.04 -4.45
CA SER A 9 1.67 6.33 -5.71
C SER A 9 2.16 4.88 -5.52
N SER A 10 1.23 3.98 -5.26
CA SER A 10 1.47 2.54 -5.21
C SER A 10 1.34 1.96 -6.63
N THR A 11 1.40 0.64 -6.76
CA THR A 11 1.36 -0.03 -8.06
C THR A 11 0.55 -1.31 -8.00
N ALA A 12 -0.20 -1.61 -9.06
CA ALA A 12 -0.88 -2.90 -9.26
C ALA A 12 0.06 -4.13 -9.25
N ASN A 13 1.39 -3.90 -9.26
CA ASN A 13 2.42 -4.93 -9.11
C ASN A 13 2.50 -5.57 -7.70
N LEU A 14 1.49 -5.30 -6.86
CA LEU A 14 1.25 -5.96 -5.58
C LEU A 14 0.46 -7.27 -5.74
N PHE A 15 -0.13 -7.52 -6.91
CA PHE A 15 -0.99 -8.68 -7.18
C PHE A 15 -0.44 -9.47 -8.37
N ASP A 16 0.71 -10.13 -8.21
CA ASP A 16 1.38 -10.86 -9.31
C ASP A 16 0.59 -12.08 -9.80
N ASP A 17 -0.24 -12.67 -8.92
CA ASP A 17 -1.12 -13.80 -9.24
C ASP A 17 -2.47 -13.64 -8.51
N PRO A 18 -3.38 -12.78 -9.02
CA PRO A 18 -4.67 -12.56 -8.39
C PRO A 18 -5.58 -13.77 -8.65
N GLU A 19 -6.19 -14.32 -7.59
CA GLU A 19 -7.11 -15.47 -7.72
C GLU A 19 -8.41 -15.11 -8.45
N ARG A 20 -8.75 -13.81 -8.55
CA ARG A 20 -9.98 -13.30 -9.17
C ARG A 20 -9.76 -12.05 -10.03
N MET A 21 -10.57 -11.92 -11.09
CA MET A 21 -10.66 -10.71 -11.92
C MET A 21 -12.12 -10.22 -12.06
N PRO A 22 -12.39 -8.91 -11.92
CA PRO A 22 -11.45 -7.82 -11.62
C PRO A 22 -10.86 -7.92 -10.20
N ILE A 23 -9.64 -7.38 -10.01
CA ILE A 23 -8.89 -7.43 -8.74
C ILE A 23 -9.60 -6.53 -7.72
N ASP A 24 -10.01 -7.13 -6.61
CA ASP A 24 -10.62 -6.44 -5.46
C ASP A 24 -9.53 -5.90 -4.53
N GLU A 25 -9.76 -4.80 -3.83
CA GLU A 25 -8.86 -4.27 -2.80
C GLU A 25 -8.66 -5.24 -1.62
N GLU A 26 -9.55 -6.22 -1.46
CA GLU A 26 -9.43 -7.31 -0.48
C GLU A 26 -8.53 -8.47 -0.94
N GLU A 27 -8.07 -8.44 -2.19
CA GLU A 27 -7.24 -9.51 -2.77
C GLU A 27 -5.89 -9.63 -2.05
N ARG A 28 -5.34 -10.85 -2.05
CA ARG A 28 -4.09 -11.11 -1.35
C ARG A 28 -2.94 -10.37 -2.03
N ILE A 29 -2.28 -9.49 -1.29
CA ILE A 29 -1.06 -8.84 -1.76
C ILE A 29 0.07 -9.88 -1.82
N VAL A 30 0.43 -10.27 -3.04
CA VAL A 30 1.55 -11.15 -3.38
C VAL A 30 2.49 -10.35 -4.29
N PRO A 31 3.51 -9.68 -3.71
CA PRO A 31 4.41 -8.87 -4.51
C PRO A 31 5.26 -9.73 -5.44
N GLY A 32 5.13 -9.53 -6.75
CA GLY A 32 5.89 -10.25 -7.78
C GLY A 32 7.34 -9.77 -7.95
N SER A 33 7.73 -8.71 -7.25
CA SER A 33 9.06 -8.11 -7.38
C SER A 33 9.52 -7.43 -6.10
N PRO A 34 10.84 -7.27 -5.89
CA PRO A 34 11.40 -6.49 -4.78
C PRO A 34 10.88 -5.03 -4.74
N TYR A 35 10.53 -4.48 -5.90
CA TYR A 35 9.91 -3.16 -6.01
C TYR A 35 8.48 -3.17 -5.44
N GLY A 36 7.68 -4.17 -5.77
CA GLY A 36 6.34 -4.37 -5.18
C GLY A 36 6.40 -4.56 -3.67
N GLU A 37 7.35 -5.37 -3.18
CA GLU A 37 7.55 -5.58 -1.74
C GLU A 37 7.87 -4.26 -1.02
N SER A 38 8.71 -3.43 -1.61
CA SER A 38 9.05 -2.11 -1.06
C SER A 38 7.82 -1.19 -0.94
N LYS A 39 6.87 -1.28 -1.88
CA LYS A 39 5.60 -0.54 -1.82
C LYS A 39 4.67 -1.10 -0.73
N ASN A 40 4.57 -2.43 -0.61
CA ASN A 40 3.79 -3.05 0.47
C ASN A 40 4.29 -2.65 1.86
N ILE A 41 5.62 -2.67 2.06
CA ILE A 41 6.24 -2.22 3.31
C ILE A 41 5.86 -0.78 3.62
N LEU A 42 5.92 0.10 2.61
CA LEU A 42 5.59 1.52 2.78
C LEU A 42 4.12 1.74 3.14
N GLU A 43 3.20 1.00 2.52
CA GLU A 43 1.78 1.02 2.89
C GLU A 43 1.54 0.58 4.32
N ARG A 44 2.21 -0.50 4.77
CA ARG A 44 2.12 -0.97 6.16
C ARG A 44 2.65 0.08 7.15
N ILE A 45 3.74 0.76 6.82
CA ILE A 45 4.27 1.85 7.66
C ILE A 45 3.26 2.99 7.75
N LEU A 46 2.67 3.41 6.63
CA LEU A 46 1.67 4.48 6.60
C LEU A 46 0.41 4.11 7.38
N HIS A 47 -0.03 2.84 7.32
CA HIS A 47 -1.13 2.32 8.13
C HIS A 47 -0.87 2.53 9.63
N TRP A 48 0.32 2.16 10.10
CA TRP A 48 0.67 2.35 11.50
C TRP A 48 0.74 3.83 11.87
N LEU A 49 1.37 4.68 11.04
CA LEU A 49 1.44 6.12 11.28
C LEU A 49 0.04 6.76 11.40
N ASP A 50 -0.94 6.34 10.60
CA ASP A 50 -2.32 6.79 10.76
C ASP A 50 -2.87 6.40 12.14
N ARG A 51 -2.69 5.13 12.53
CA ARG A 51 -3.22 4.61 13.78
C ARG A 51 -2.60 5.20 15.04
N ILE A 52 -1.28 5.37 15.07
CA ILE A 52 -0.57 5.78 16.30
C ILE A 52 -0.32 7.29 16.37
N HIS A 53 -0.34 8.00 15.23
CA HIS A 53 -0.01 9.42 15.17
C HIS A 53 -1.08 10.28 14.47
N GLY A 54 -2.19 9.70 14.02
CA GLY A 54 -3.25 10.42 13.31
C GLY A 54 -2.80 10.96 11.95
N PHE A 55 -1.82 10.30 11.33
CA PHE A 55 -1.24 10.68 10.06
C PHE A 55 -2.06 10.13 8.89
N ARG A 56 -2.71 10.99 8.11
CA ARG A 56 -3.58 10.53 7.02
C ARG A 56 -2.78 10.18 5.78
N TYR A 57 -3.14 9.09 5.11
CA TYR A 57 -2.57 8.75 3.81
C TYR A 57 -3.60 8.20 2.84
N ALA A 58 -3.28 8.26 1.55
CA ALA A 58 -3.95 7.54 0.49
C ALA A 58 -2.90 6.81 -0.35
N ALA A 59 -3.14 5.54 -0.66
CA ALA A 59 -2.36 4.77 -1.63
C ALA A 59 -3.20 4.67 -2.92
N LEU A 60 -2.59 5.07 -4.05
CA LEU A 60 -3.20 5.08 -5.39
C LEU A 60 -2.56 4.03 -6.29
#